data_AF-A0A2N0WTU9-F1
#
_entry.id   AF-A0A2N0WTU9-F1
#
_cell.length_a   1.000
_cell.length_b   1.000
_cell.length_c   1.000
_cell.angle_alpha   90.00
_cell.angle_beta   90.00
_cell.angle_gamma   90.00
#
_symmetry.space_group_name_H-M   'P 1'
#
loop_
_entity.id
_entity.type
_entity.pdbx_description
1 polymer ?
#
loop_
_entity_poly.entity_id
_entity_poly.type
_entity_poly.pdbx_seq_one_letter_code
_entity_poly.pdbx_strand_id
1 'polypeptide(L)'
;MLVALLMGLAATAVMFAVDSSGPQKKLKRDTHKLAALTQYALDRATLTSRDFGIVFNGHKYHFVELVEQRWQAIDDKTLAEQQLQNGIVALEVEGFMWLPEQQDFSSSELFQDREVDRELDEKEKQHIPQVLVLSSGELTPFKATLRISDDNARFLSQEQQDYRVSLTADSLGLITVGDGNEKP
;
A
#
# COMPACT_ATOMS: atom_id res chain seq x y z
N MET A 1 -16.32 -21.52 46.69
CA MET A 1 -16.72 -20.97 45.38
C MET A 1 -15.76 -19.88 44.88
N LEU A 2 -14.45 -20.03 45.11
CA LEU A 2 -13.45 -18.99 44.80
C LEU A 2 -12.91 -19.11 43.35
N VAL A 3 -12.96 -20.32 42.80
CA VAL A 3 -12.50 -20.65 41.44
C VAL A 3 -13.40 -20.02 40.38
N ALA A 4 -14.72 -20.02 40.57
CA ALA A 4 -15.67 -19.41 39.64
C ALA A 4 -15.52 -17.87 39.58
N LEU A 5 -15.17 -17.24 40.71
CA LEU A 5 -14.90 -15.81 40.79
C LEU A 5 -13.59 -15.45 40.06
N LEU A 6 -12.54 -16.24 40.25
CA LEU A 6 -11.26 -16.06 39.54
C LEU A 6 -11.39 -16.31 38.03
N MET A 7 -12.17 -17.32 37.61
CA MET A 7 -12.50 -17.56 36.20
C MET A 7 -13.33 -16.41 35.61
N GLY A 8 -14.29 -15.87 36.35
CA GLY A 8 -15.07 -14.70 35.93
C GLY A 8 -14.22 -13.44 35.75
N LEU A 9 -13.31 -13.17 36.70
CA LEU A 9 -12.41 -12.02 36.63
C LEU A 9 -11.38 -12.16 35.50
N ALA A 10 -10.83 -13.36 35.30
CA ALA A 10 -9.90 -13.65 34.22
C ALA A 10 -10.59 -13.53 32.84
N ALA A 11 -11.83 -13.99 32.70
CA ALA A 11 -12.60 -13.85 31.46
C ALA A 11 -12.84 -12.39 31.08
N THR A 12 -13.10 -11.50 32.06
CA THR A 12 -13.24 -10.06 31.79
C THR A 12 -11.91 -9.37 31.45
N ALA A 13 -10.79 -9.84 31.99
CA ALA A 13 -9.48 -9.25 31.75
C ALA A 13 -8.93 -9.55 30.34
N VAL A 14 -9.26 -10.70 29.76
CA VAL A 14 -8.78 -11.11 28.43
C VAL A 14 -9.39 -10.23 27.33
N MET A 15 -10.60 -9.70 27.51
CA MET A 15 -11.21 -8.76 26.54
C MET A 15 -10.50 -7.40 26.47
N PHE A 16 -9.77 -7.01 27.52
CA PHE A 16 -9.02 -5.75 27.56
C PHE A 16 -7.61 -5.83 26.96
N ALA A 17 -7.16 -7.03 26.56
CA ALA A 17 -5.86 -7.24 25.91
C ALA A 17 -5.88 -6.98 24.39
N VAL A 18 -6.80 -6.14 23.91
CA VAL A 18 -6.74 -5.58 22.55
C VAL A 18 -5.68 -4.49 22.58
N ASP A 19 -4.50 -4.83 22.07
CA ASP A 19 -3.43 -3.94 21.58
C ASP A 19 -3.76 -2.44 21.73
N SER A 20 -3.09 -1.78 22.68
CA SER A 20 -3.27 -0.37 23.10
C SER A 20 -3.02 0.68 21.98
N SER A 21 -2.89 0.23 20.75
CA SER A 21 -2.88 1.01 19.52
C SER A 21 -4.09 0.57 18.68
N GLY A 22 -5.25 1.21 18.89
CA GLY A 22 -6.47 0.86 18.17
C GLY A 22 -6.30 0.86 16.64
N PRO A 23 -7.17 0.18 15.88
CA PRO A 23 -7.05 -0.01 14.44
C PRO A 23 -6.77 1.27 13.64
N GLN A 24 -7.37 2.40 14.04
CA GLN A 24 -7.15 3.72 13.44
C GLN A 24 -5.68 4.18 13.55
N LYS A 25 -5.05 3.98 14.72
CA LYS A 25 -3.65 4.34 14.95
C LYS A 25 -2.70 3.45 14.12
N LYS A 26 -3.04 2.18 13.93
CA LYS A 26 -2.30 1.29 13.02
C LYS A 26 -2.41 1.76 11.59
N LEU A 27 -3.63 2.05 11.12
CA LEU A 27 -3.88 2.55 9.78
C LEU A 27 -3.09 3.84 9.50
N LYS A 28 -3.13 4.80 10.42
CA LYS A 28 -2.35 6.04 10.34
C LYS A 28 -0.84 5.78 10.28
N ARG A 29 -0.34 4.86 11.10
CA ARG A 29 1.08 4.45 11.07
C ARG A 29 1.45 3.83 9.72
N ASP A 30 0.59 2.97 9.18
CA ASP A 30 0.82 2.32 7.89
C ASP A 30 0.83 3.33 6.75
N THR A 31 -0.03 4.36 6.78
CA THR A 31 -0.01 5.46 5.82
C THR A 31 1.26 6.32 5.93
N HIS A 32 1.67 6.68 7.14
CA HIS A 32 2.94 7.40 7.34
C HIS A 32 4.16 6.56 6.90
N LYS A 33 4.11 5.25 7.10
CA LYS A 33 5.15 4.34 6.62
C LYS A 33 5.20 4.33 5.10
N LEU A 34 4.06 4.23 4.42
CA LEU A 34 3.99 4.33 2.96
C LEU A 34 4.59 5.66 2.49
N ALA A 35 4.21 6.79 3.11
CA ALA A 35 4.77 8.10 2.79
C ALA A 35 6.30 8.13 2.90
N ALA A 36 6.85 7.62 4.00
CA ALA A 36 8.28 7.61 4.25
C ALA A 36 9.04 6.70 3.26
N LEU A 37 8.46 5.54 2.93
CA LEU A 37 9.06 4.63 1.95
C LEU A 37 8.98 5.18 0.52
N THR A 38 7.89 5.87 0.15
CA THR A 38 7.79 6.57 -1.13
C THR A 38 8.84 7.68 -1.23
N GLN A 39 9.03 8.48 -0.18
CA GLN A 39 10.09 9.49 -0.15
C GLN A 39 11.48 8.86 -0.27
N TYR A 40 11.72 7.77 0.45
CA TYR A 40 12.99 7.03 0.36
C TYR A 40 13.23 6.48 -1.06
N ALA A 41 12.19 5.96 -1.72
CA ALA A 41 12.28 5.50 -3.10
C ALA A 41 12.59 6.64 -4.07
N LEU A 42 11.99 7.84 -3.89
CA LEU A 42 12.33 9.03 -4.67
C LEU A 42 13.80 9.42 -4.49
N ASP A 43 14.27 9.52 -3.25
CA ASP A 43 15.66 9.85 -2.95
C ASP A 43 16.61 8.83 -3.60
N ARG A 44 16.28 7.54 -3.53
CA ARG A 44 17.05 6.48 -4.19
C ARG A 44 17.01 6.59 -5.72
N ALA A 45 15.87 6.91 -6.31
CA ALA A 45 15.73 7.09 -7.76
C ALA A 45 16.72 8.14 -8.27
N THR A 46 16.73 9.30 -7.60
CA THR A 46 17.63 10.40 -7.92
C THR A 46 19.10 10.04 -7.67
N LEU A 47 19.42 9.41 -6.54
CA LEU A 47 20.80 9.07 -6.17
C LEU A 47 21.42 7.98 -7.04
N THR A 48 20.62 7.02 -7.49
CA THR A 48 21.09 5.87 -8.27
C THR A 48 20.91 6.04 -9.77
N SER A 49 20.20 7.09 -10.20
CA SER A 49 19.79 7.31 -11.59
C SER A 49 19.05 6.09 -12.15
N ARG A 50 18.19 5.49 -11.32
CA ARG A 50 17.35 4.34 -11.68
C ARG A 50 15.89 4.69 -11.46
N ASP A 51 15.04 4.11 -12.28
CA ASP A 51 13.61 4.28 -12.16
C ASP A 51 13.02 3.15 -11.31
N PHE A 52 12.17 3.54 -10.38
CA PHE A 52 11.46 2.65 -9.47
C PHE A 52 9.96 2.76 -9.73
N GLY A 53 9.20 1.88 -9.10
CA GLY A 53 7.76 1.92 -9.12
C GLY A 53 7.17 1.37 -7.84
N ILE A 54 5.90 1.68 -7.62
CA ILE A 54 5.10 1.14 -6.52
C ILE A 54 3.97 0.33 -7.13
N VAL A 55 3.90 -0.92 -6.74
CA VAL A 55 2.82 -1.83 -7.06
C VAL A 55 1.91 -1.91 -5.84
N PHE A 56 0.63 -1.65 -6.04
CA PHE A 56 -0.43 -1.77 -5.06
C PHE A 56 -1.28 -2.99 -5.38
N ASN A 57 -1.67 -3.67 -4.32
CA ASN A 57 -2.69 -4.70 -4.32
C ASN A 57 -3.55 -4.41 -3.08
N GLY A 58 -4.87 -4.64 -3.10
CA GLY A 58 -5.78 -4.15 -2.06
C GLY A 58 -5.28 -4.30 -0.61
N HIS A 59 -4.53 -5.36 -0.29
CA HIS A 59 -3.96 -5.62 1.04
C HIS A 59 -2.45 -5.43 1.18
N LYS A 60 -1.71 -5.06 0.14
CA LYS A 60 -0.25 -4.95 0.19
C LYS A 60 0.32 -3.98 -0.85
N TYR A 61 1.54 -3.53 -0.64
CA TYR A 61 2.29 -2.81 -1.67
C TYR A 61 3.74 -3.25 -1.67
N HIS A 62 4.40 -3.16 -2.81
CA HIS A 62 5.82 -3.44 -2.94
C HIS A 62 6.46 -2.50 -3.95
N PHE A 63 7.76 -2.31 -3.79
CA PHE A 63 8.56 -1.50 -4.68
C PHE A 63 9.23 -2.39 -5.72
N VAL A 64 9.36 -1.84 -6.92
CA VAL A 64 9.97 -2.49 -8.07
C VAL A 64 11.00 -1.55 -8.69
N GLU A 65 11.94 -2.13 -9.42
CA GLU A 65 12.99 -1.40 -10.14
C GLU A 65 12.92 -1.77 -11.62
N LEU A 66 13.14 -0.77 -12.49
CA LEU A 66 13.25 -0.98 -13.92
C LEU A 66 14.70 -1.36 -14.27
N VAL A 67 14.94 -2.61 -14.66
CA VAL A 67 16.26 -3.10 -15.08
C VAL A 67 16.14 -3.75 -16.45
N GLU A 68 17.00 -3.34 -17.38
CA GLU A 68 16.99 -3.84 -18.76
C GLU A 68 15.59 -3.78 -19.43
N GLN A 69 14.85 -2.70 -19.18
CA GLN A 69 13.48 -2.47 -19.67
C GLN A 69 12.41 -3.43 -19.11
N ARG A 70 12.71 -4.12 -18.01
CA ARG A 70 11.75 -4.98 -17.31
C ARG A 70 11.59 -4.58 -15.86
N TRP A 71 10.35 -4.66 -15.39
CA TRP A 71 10.05 -4.47 -13.98
C TRP A 71 10.39 -5.72 -13.18
N GLN A 72 11.17 -5.52 -12.12
CA GLN A 72 11.60 -6.60 -11.24
C GLN A 72 11.50 -6.19 -9.78
N ALA A 73 11.41 -7.18 -8.90
CA ALA A 73 11.44 -6.96 -7.46
C ALA A 73 12.75 -6.26 -7.07
N ILE A 74 12.65 -5.28 -6.17
CA ILE A 74 13.81 -4.55 -5.68
C ILE A 74 14.63 -5.42 -4.71
N ASP A 75 15.95 -5.45 -4.88
CA ASP A 75 16.88 -6.06 -3.92
C ASP A 75 17.26 -5.04 -2.83
N ASP A 76 16.25 -4.56 -2.09
CA ASP A 76 16.41 -3.65 -0.96
C ASP A 76 15.45 -4.04 0.16
N LYS A 77 16.01 -4.46 1.29
CA LYS A 77 15.22 -4.88 2.47
C LYS A 77 14.38 -3.75 3.07
N THR A 78 14.77 -2.50 2.86
CA THR A 78 14.04 -1.32 3.32
C THR A 78 12.76 -1.14 2.52
N LEU A 79 12.82 -1.46 1.23
CA LEU A 79 11.72 -1.36 0.26
C LEU A 79 11.04 -2.72 0.00
N ALA A 80 11.21 -3.66 0.94
CA ALA A 80 10.54 -4.96 0.89
C ALA A 80 9.00 -4.81 0.89
N GLU A 81 8.31 -5.85 0.43
CA GLU A 81 6.84 -5.91 0.42
C GLU A 81 6.24 -5.57 1.80
N GLN A 82 5.21 -4.74 1.79
CA GLN A 82 4.50 -4.27 2.96
C GLN A 82 3.06 -4.78 2.94
N GLN A 83 2.68 -5.51 3.99
CA GLN A 83 1.33 -6.03 4.19
C GLN A 83 0.50 -5.06 5.04
N LEU A 84 -0.69 -4.68 4.56
CA LEU A 84 -1.68 -3.86 5.25
C LEU A 84 -2.57 -4.76 6.11
N GLN A 85 -2.05 -5.20 7.26
CA GLN A 85 -2.71 -6.22 8.10
C GLN A 85 -4.14 -5.87 8.53
N ASN A 86 -4.40 -4.58 8.77
CA ASN A 86 -5.66 -4.09 9.31
C ASN A 86 -6.53 -3.37 8.29
N GLY A 87 -6.02 -3.13 7.08
CA GLY A 87 -6.61 -2.19 6.15
C GLY A 87 -6.54 -2.65 4.71
N ILE A 88 -7.19 -1.86 3.87
CA ILE A 88 -7.02 -1.93 2.43
C ILE A 88 -6.72 -0.55 1.87
N VAL A 89 -6.07 -0.54 0.71
CA VAL A 89 -5.75 0.68 -0.04
C VAL A 89 -6.63 0.77 -1.28
N ALA A 90 -7.30 1.91 -1.44
CA ALA A 90 -7.90 2.34 -2.69
C ALA A 90 -6.95 3.35 -3.34
N LEU A 91 -6.64 3.15 -4.62
CA LEU A 91 -5.68 3.96 -5.34
C LEU A 91 -6.38 4.80 -6.41
N GLU A 92 -6.05 6.08 -6.45
CA GLU A 92 -6.37 6.99 -7.55
C GLU A 92 -5.06 7.45 -8.18
N VAL A 93 -4.92 7.32 -9.49
CA VAL A 93 -3.71 7.66 -10.25
C VAL A 93 -4.11 8.67 -11.33
N GLU A 94 -3.46 9.83 -11.34
CA GLU A 94 -3.74 10.91 -12.30
C GLU A 94 -5.23 11.31 -12.39
N GLY A 95 -5.96 11.23 -11.27
CA GLY A 95 -7.40 11.54 -11.19
C GLY A 95 -8.34 10.40 -11.55
N PHE A 96 -7.81 9.21 -11.88
CA PHE A 96 -8.61 8.02 -12.21
C PHE A 96 -8.52 6.98 -11.11
N MET A 97 -9.67 6.45 -10.68
CA MET A 97 -9.71 5.35 -9.72
C MET A 97 -9.13 4.09 -10.36
N TRP A 98 -8.10 3.54 -9.74
CA TRP A 98 -7.49 2.30 -10.17
C TRP A 98 -8.36 1.10 -9.71
N LEU A 99 -8.71 0.25 -10.67
CA LEU A 99 -9.53 -0.94 -10.46
C LEU A 99 -8.68 -2.19 -10.77
N PRO A 100 -8.31 -2.99 -9.75
CA PRO A 100 -7.43 -4.15 -9.94
C PRO A 100 -7.96 -5.16 -10.96
N GLU A 101 -9.29 -5.31 -11.05
CA GLU A 101 -9.97 -6.31 -11.91
C GLU A 101 -9.86 -6.00 -13.41
N GLN A 102 -9.35 -4.84 -13.82
CA GLN A 102 -9.24 -4.45 -15.24
C GLN A 102 -7.84 -4.69 -15.84
N GLN A 103 -6.88 -5.22 -15.09
CA GLN A 103 -5.49 -5.41 -15.57
C GLN A 103 -5.31 -6.52 -16.61
N ASP A 104 -6.25 -7.45 -16.75
CA ASP A 104 -6.14 -8.56 -17.70
C ASP A 104 -6.09 -8.10 -19.18
N PHE A 105 -6.54 -6.88 -19.48
CA PHE A 105 -6.76 -6.44 -20.85
C PHE A 105 -5.57 -5.78 -21.57
N SER A 106 -4.51 -5.32 -20.89
CA SER A 106 -3.52 -4.42 -21.55
C SER A 106 -2.15 -5.04 -21.81
N SER A 107 -1.63 -5.91 -20.94
CA SER A 107 -0.24 -6.38 -21.05
C SER A 107 -0.05 -7.66 -21.87
N SER A 108 -1.11 -8.41 -22.18
CA SER A 108 -0.97 -9.64 -22.96
C SER A 108 -1.08 -9.42 -24.47
N GLU A 109 -1.73 -8.33 -24.90
CA GLU A 109 -1.95 -8.01 -26.31
C GLU A 109 -0.84 -7.11 -26.90
N LEU A 110 -0.25 -6.22 -26.09
CA LEU A 110 0.85 -5.32 -26.51
C LEU A 110 2.21 -6.03 -26.64
N PHE A 111 2.36 -7.23 -26.09
CA PHE A 111 3.64 -7.96 -26.04
C PHE A 111 3.64 -9.21 -26.96
N GLN A 112 2.58 -9.43 -27.77
CA GLN A 112 2.48 -10.57 -28.68
C GLN A 112 3.59 -10.60 -29.75
N ASP A 113 4.21 -9.45 -30.04
CA ASP A 113 5.24 -9.30 -31.07
C ASP A 113 6.68 -9.56 -30.58
N ARG A 114 6.88 -9.89 -29.30
CA ARG A 114 8.22 -10.25 -28.77
C ARG A 114 8.35 -11.77 -28.69
N GLU A 115 9.38 -12.31 -29.34
CA GLU A 115 9.76 -13.73 -29.34
C GLU A 115 10.39 -14.13 -27.98
N VAL A 116 9.60 -14.05 -26.90
CA VAL A 116 10.09 -14.06 -25.51
C VAL A 116 9.46 -15.19 -24.68
N ASP A 117 10.26 -15.69 -23.74
CA ASP A 117 9.96 -16.70 -22.74
C ASP A 117 8.74 -16.31 -21.86
N ARG A 118 7.65 -17.08 -22.00
CA ARG A 118 6.37 -16.86 -21.30
C ARG A 118 6.52 -16.85 -19.78
N GLU A 119 7.52 -17.55 -19.23
CA GLU A 119 7.72 -17.60 -17.78
C GLU A 119 8.26 -16.28 -17.21
N LEU A 120 9.06 -15.55 -18.00
CA LEU A 120 9.57 -14.23 -17.62
C LEU A 120 8.46 -13.18 -17.65
N ASP A 121 7.59 -13.23 -18.65
CA ASP A 121 6.48 -12.28 -18.79
C ASP A 121 5.44 -12.43 -17.67
N GLU A 122 5.14 -13.67 -17.24
CA GLU A 122 4.25 -13.90 -16.09
C GLU A 122 4.81 -13.36 -14.78
N LYS A 123 6.14 -13.40 -14.59
CA LYS A 123 6.80 -12.78 -13.43
C LYS A 123 6.75 -11.26 -13.51
N GLU A 124 6.99 -10.69 -14.69
CA GLU A 124 6.95 -9.24 -14.91
C GLU A 124 5.55 -8.65 -14.69
N LYS A 125 4.49 -9.36 -15.09
CA LYS A 125 3.09 -8.93 -14.85
C LYS A 125 2.80 -8.61 -13.38
N GLN A 126 3.40 -9.35 -12.45
CA GLN A 126 3.24 -9.12 -11.00
C GLN A 126 3.96 -7.86 -10.50
N HIS A 127 4.83 -7.30 -11.32
CA HIS A 127 5.70 -6.18 -11.00
C HIS A 127 5.38 -4.91 -11.78
N ILE A 128 4.32 -4.88 -12.59
CA ILE A 128 3.90 -3.66 -13.30
C ILE A 128 3.40 -2.63 -12.27
N PRO A 129 4.10 -1.49 -12.10
CA PRO A 129 3.74 -0.49 -11.10
C PRO A 129 2.56 0.37 -11.57
N GLN A 130 1.75 0.83 -10.61
CA GLN A 130 0.70 1.82 -10.86
C GLN A 130 1.23 3.24 -10.68
N VAL A 131 2.27 3.40 -9.85
CA VAL A 131 2.93 4.68 -9.58
C VAL A 131 4.39 4.56 -9.98
N LEU A 132 4.83 5.41 -10.90
CA LEU A 132 6.24 5.50 -11.30
C LEU A 132 6.98 6.48 -10.39
N VAL A 133 8.21 6.13 -10.06
CA VAL A 133 9.15 6.91 -9.25
C VAL A 133 10.38 7.11 -10.10
N LEU A 134 10.52 8.28 -10.72
CA LEU A 134 11.51 8.50 -11.76
C LEU A 134 12.81 9.06 -11.20
N SER A 135 13.92 8.71 -11.84
CA SER A 135 15.25 9.23 -11.52
C SER A 135 15.38 10.75 -11.65
N SER A 136 14.46 11.42 -12.36
CA SER A 136 14.32 12.88 -12.42
C SER A 136 13.91 13.52 -11.08
N GLY A 137 13.43 12.71 -10.13
CA GLY A 137 12.77 13.17 -8.90
C GLY A 137 11.27 13.38 -9.10
N GLU A 138 10.74 13.08 -10.29
CA GLU A 138 9.30 13.10 -10.57
C GLU A 138 8.62 11.82 -10.08
N LEU A 139 7.34 11.94 -9.78
CA LEU A 139 6.49 10.86 -9.31
C LEU A 139 5.17 10.89 -10.11
N THR A 140 4.60 9.74 -10.46
CA THR A 140 3.22 9.72 -10.98
C THR A 140 2.27 10.27 -9.91
N PRO A 141 1.49 11.34 -10.18
CA PRO A 141 0.56 11.88 -9.20
C PRO A 141 -0.47 10.84 -8.76
N PHE A 142 -0.60 10.64 -7.45
CA PHE A 142 -1.52 9.64 -6.92
C PHE A 142 -2.10 10.03 -5.56
N LYS A 143 -3.26 9.43 -5.26
CA LYS A 143 -3.87 9.45 -3.93
C LYS A 143 -4.17 8.02 -3.50
N ALA A 144 -3.46 7.57 -2.46
CA ALA A 144 -3.72 6.29 -1.81
C ALA A 144 -4.57 6.51 -0.56
N THR A 145 -5.80 6.00 -0.56
CA THR A 145 -6.72 6.09 0.57
C THR A 145 -6.77 4.76 1.30
N LEU A 146 -6.28 4.75 2.53
CA LEU A 146 -6.30 3.57 3.40
C LEU A 146 -7.55 3.61 4.27
N ARG A 147 -8.22 2.46 4.39
CA ARG A 147 -9.38 2.24 5.26
C ARG A 147 -9.24 0.90 5.97
N ILE A 148 -9.95 0.71 7.08
CA ILE A 148 -10.02 -0.59 7.75
C ILE A 148 -10.69 -1.60 6.80
N SER A 149 -10.16 -2.83 6.75
CA SER A 149 -10.75 -3.90 5.94
C SER A 149 -12.06 -4.40 6.54
N ASP A 150 -12.98 -4.87 5.71
CA ASP A 150 -14.33 -5.23 6.15
C ASP A 150 -14.32 -6.38 7.18
N ASP A 151 -13.35 -7.30 7.10
CA ASP A 151 -13.14 -8.37 8.09
C ASP A 151 -12.73 -7.82 9.46
N ASN A 152 -11.86 -6.81 9.49
CA ASN A 152 -11.40 -6.16 10.72
C ASN A 152 -12.41 -5.15 11.27
N ALA A 153 -13.32 -4.66 10.42
CA ALA A 153 -14.34 -3.69 10.77
C ALA A 153 -15.49 -4.28 11.62
N ARG A 154 -15.73 -5.60 11.57
CA ARG A 154 -16.91 -6.28 12.14
C ARG A 154 -17.14 -6.06 13.63
N PHE A 155 -16.08 -5.78 14.39
CA PHE A 155 -16.12 -5.60 15.85
C PHE A 155 -15.88 -4.15 16.27
N LEU A 156 -15.88 -3.21 15.33
CA LEU A 156 -15.61 -1.79 15.56
C LEU A 156 -16.90 -0.97 15.57
N SER A 157 -16.86 0.21 16.20
CA SER A 157 -17.96 1.17 16.10
C SER A 157 -18.07 1.75 14.69
N GLN A 158 -19.23 2.27 14.31
CA GLN A 158 -19.44 2.88 12.99
C GLN A 158 -18.43 4.01 12.69
N GLU A 159 -18.13 4.85 13.68
CA GLU A 159 -17.11 5.90 13.58
C GLU A 159 -15.70 5.34 13.29
N GLN A 160 -15.37 4.18 13.85
CA GLN A 160 -14.10 3.52 13.59
C GLN A 160 -14.05 2.89 12.21
N GLN A 161 -15.17 2.36 11.71
CA GLN A 161 -15.27 1.77 10.37
C GLN A 161 -15.13 2.83 9.27
N ASP A 162 -15.67 4.02 9.49
CA ASP A 162 -15.61 5.14 8.55
C ASP A 162 -14.25 5.86 8.55
N TYR A 163 -13.34 5.51 9.46
CA TYR A 163 -12.02 6.11 9.54
C TYR A 163 -11.18 5.82 8.29
N ARG A 164 -10.66 6.88 7.68
CA ARG A 164 -9.81 6.83 6.48
C ARG A 164 -8.60 7.72 6.67
N VAL A 165 -7.47 7.34 6.09
CA VAL A 165 -6.26 8.17 6.02
C VAL A 165 -5.79 8.16 4.58
N SER A 166 -5.53 9.33 4.00
CA SER A 166 -5.06 9.44 2.62
C SER A 166 -3.62 9.91 2.56
N LEU A 167 -2.85 9.30 1.67
CA LEU A 167 -1.58 9.78 1.17
C LEU A 167 -1.80 10.41 -0.19
N THR A 168 -1.43 11.67 -0.36
CA THR A 168 -1.45 12.34 -1.67
C THR A 168 -0.01 12.70 -2.04
N ALA A 169 0.36 12.45 -3.28
CA ALA A 169 1.64 12.86 -3.81
C ALA A 169 1.48 13.47 -5.21
N ASP A 170 2.13 14.60 -5.44
CA ASP A 170 2.12 15.29 -6.72
C ASP A 170 3.33 14.92 -7.60
N SER A 171 3.39 15.51 -8.80
CA SER A 171 4.45 15.23 -9.76
C SER A 171 5.84 15.69 -9.33
N LEU A 172 5.92 16.60 -8.36
CA LEU A 172 7.18 17.12 -7.81
C LEU A 172 7.66 16.33 -6.60
N GLY A 173 7.00 15.21 -6.28
CA GLY A 173 7.32 14.39 -5.13
C GLY A 173 6.92 15.02 -3.80
N LEU A 174 6.04 16.03 -3.80
CA LEU A 174 5.50 16.55 -2.54
C LEU A 174 4.49 15.55 -1.99
N ILE A 175 4.87 14.88 -0.89
CA ILE A 175 4.06 13.86 -0.25
C ILE A 175 3.35 14.44 0.99
N THR A 176 2.05 14.26 1.08
CA THR A 176 1.21 14.72 2.20
C THR A 176 0.34 13.60 2.74
N VAL A 177 0.24 13.51 4.07
CA VAL A 177 -0.66 12.58 4.76
C VAL A 177 -1.79 13.38 5.38
N GLY A 178 -3.01 13.14 4.93
CA GLY A 178 -4.24 13.76 5.44
C GLY A 178 -5.09 12.75 6.19
N ASP A 179 -5.74 13.20 7.26
CA ASP A 179 -6.77 12.41 7.95
C ASP A 179 -8.11 12.63 7.25
N GLY A 180 -8.83 11.56 6.91
CA GLY A 180 -10.09 11.62 6.15
C GLY A 180 -11.24 12.31 6.89
N ASN A 181 -11.02 12.71 8.15
CA ASN A 181 -11.95 13.52 8.95
C ASN A 181 -11.72 15.04 8.83
N GLU A 182 -10.68 15.49 8.12
CA GLU A 182 -10.53 16.90 7.76
C GLU A 182 -11.39 17.18 6.52
N LYS A 183 -12.52 17.87 6.71
CA LYS A 183 -13.28 18.45 5.60
C LYS A 183 -12.36 19.42 4.83
N PRO A 184 -12.47 19.51 3.49
CA PRO A 184 -11.76 20.52 2.70
C PRO A 184 -12.06 21.94 3.18
#